data_AF-G2FWY5-F1
#
_entry.id   AF-G2FWY5-F1
#
_cell.length_a   1.000
_cell.length_b   1.000
_cell.length_c   1.000
_cell.angle_alpha   90.00
_cell.angle_beta   90.00
_cell.angle_gamma   90.00
#
_symmetry.space_group_name_H-M   'P 1'
#
loop_
_entity.id
_entity.type
_entity.pdbx_description
1 polymer ?
#
loop_
_entity_poly.entity_id
_entity_poly.type
_entity_poly.pdbx_seq_one_letter_code
_entity_poly.pdbx_strand_id
1 'polypeptide(L)' 'MIRVVCNSSPIIGLSTIGKLDLLWTLFDDVLIPEAVFEEIVHGNLVQHTSAIELEKAVLNQKISVFKVENQSMVEQAASL' A
#
# COMPACT_ATOMS: atom_id res chain seq x y z
N MET A 1 17.47 -7.72 8.36
CA MET A 1 16.56 -7.41 7.25
C MET A 1 15.13 -7.54 7.75
N ILE A 2 14.45 -6.42 7.93
CA ILE A 2 13.06 -6.33 8.39
C ILE A 2 12.18 -6.08 7.18
N ARG A 3 11.31 -7.04 6.89
CA ARG A 3 10.31 -6.99 5.84
C ARG A 3 8.92 -6.83 6.45
N VAL A 4 8.13 -5.94 5.89
CA VAL A 4 6.77 -5.66 6.38
C VAL A 4 5.76 -5.74 5.24
N VAL A 5 4.57 -6.26 5.54
CA VAL A 5 3.39 -6.12 4.68
C VAL A 5 2.54 -4.99 5.23
N CYS A 6 2.28 -3.97 4.42
CA CYS A 6 1.60 -2.75 4.82
C CYS A 6 0.18 -2.70 4.26
N ASN A 7 -0.78 -2.34 5.11
CA ASN A 7 -2.18 -2.12 4.75
C ASN A 7 -2.40 -0.68 4.25
N SER A 8 -3.63 -0.36 3.84
CA SER A 8 -3.98 0.95 3.31
C SER A 8 -3.89 2.08 4.35
N SER A 9 -4.34 1.84 5.58
CA SER A 9 -4.44 2.91 6.61
C SER A 9 -3.09 3.54 7.00
N PRO A 10 -1.99 2.80 7.21
CA PRO A 10 -0.67 3.40 7.45
C PRO A 10 -0.18 4.25 6.27
N ILE A 11 -0.43 3.81 5.02
CA ILE A 11 -0.03 4.55 3.81
C ILE A 11 -0.78 5.88 3.73
N ILE A 12 -2.12 5.81 3.83
CA ILE A 12 -3.02 6.96 3.85
C ILE A 12 -2.64 7.93 4.96
N GLY A 13 -2.49 7.43 6.20
CA GLY A 13 -2.19 8.26 7.36
C GLY A 13 -0.83 8.96 7.27
N LEU A 14 0.22 8.23 6.89
CA LEU A 14 1.56 8.80 6.73
C LEU A 14 1.63 9.77 5.55
N SER A 15 0.97 9.45 4.43
CA SER A 15 0.90 10.34 3.28
C SER A 15 0.14 11.63 3.58
N THR A 16 -0.96 11.54 4.33
CA THR A 16 -1.74 12.71 4.77
C THR A 16 -0.90 13.73 5.53
N ILE A 17 0.12 13.29 6.27
CA ILE A 17 1.05 14.16 7.01
C ILE A 17 2.39 14.37 6.28
N GLY A 18 2.54 13.92 5.04
CA GLY A 18 3.76 14.05 4.25
C GLY A 18 4.96 13.28 4.83
N LYS A 19 4.72 12.10 5.41
CA LYS A 19 5.70 11.24 6.08
C LYS A 19 5.69 9.79 5.58
N LEU A 20 5.26 9.56 4.34
CA LEU A 20 5.26 8.22 3.75
C LEU A 20 6.67 7.60 3.73
N ASP A 21 7.71 8.43 3.67
CA ASP A 21 9.11 8.05 3.70
C ASP A 21 9.57 7.31 4.94
N LEU A 22 8.83 7.44 6.05
CA LEU A 22 9.10 6.68 7.26
C LEU A 22 9.00 5.17 7.02
N LEU A 23 8.18 4.69 6.07
CA LEU A 23 8.08 3.26 5.78
C LEU A 23 9.42 2.67 5.32
N TRP A 24 10.08 3.26 4.33
CA TRP A 24 11.38 2.78 3.83
C TRP A 24 12.58 3.33 4.60
N THR A 25 12.33 4.14 5.63
CA THR A 25 13.35 4.53 6.62
C THR A 25 13.41 3.53 7.77
N LEU A 26 12.26 2.97 8.17
CA LEU A 26 12.15 2.03 9.30
C LEU A 26 12.29 0.56 8.88
N PHE A 27 11.94 0.23 7.65
CA PHE A 27 11.93 -1.14 7.13
C PHE A 27 12.82 -1.25 5.89
N ASP A 28 13.47 -2.41 5.75
CA ASP A 28 14.32 -2.70 4.60
C ASP A 28 13.46 -2.99 3.36
N ASP A 29 12.38 -3.76 3.54
CA ASP A 29 11.43 -4.13 2.49
C ASP A 29 10.00 -3.76 2.91
N VAL A 30 9.33 -2.91 2.12
CA VAL A 30 7.92 -2.57 2.28
C VAL A 30 7.12 -3.19 1.15
N LEU A 31 6.25 -4.14 1.50
CA LEU A 31 5.40 -4.86 0.56
C LEU A 31 3.94 -4.44 0.74
N ILE A 32 3.21 -4.31 -0.36
CA ILE A 32 1.75 -4.10 -0.33
C ILE A 32 1.04 -5.12 -1.24
N PRO A 33 -0.10 -5.67 -0.82
CA PRO A 33 -0.97 -6.43 -1.72
C PRO A 33 -1.46 -5.56 -2.87
N GLU A 34 -1.68 -6.15 -4.05
CA GLU A 34 -2.31 -5.50 -5.21
C GLU A 34 -3.61 -4.79 -4.83
N ALA A 35 -4.46 -5.42 -4.02
CA ALA A 35 -5.72 -4.84 -3.55
C ALA A 35 -5.54 -3.53 -2.75
N VAL A 36 -4.44 -3.37 -1.99
CA VAL A 36 -4.13 -2.13 -1.25
C VAL A 36 -3.72 -1.01 -2.21
N PHE A 37 -2.95 -1.35 -3.25
CA PHE A 37 -2.60 -0.39 -4.30
C PHE A 37 -3.86 0.09 -5.02
N GLU A 38 -4.73 -0.84 -5.43
CA GLU A 38 -5.99 -0.53 -6.10
C GLU A 38 -6.94 0.31 -5.23
N GLU A 39 -7.07 -0.01 -3.94
CA GLU A 39 -7.90 0.76 -3.00
C GLU A 39 -7.47 2.23 -2.91
N ILE A 40 -6.15 2.48 -2.86
CA ILE A 40 -5.62 3.83 -2.68
C ILE A 40 -5.56 4.61 -3.99
N VAL A 41 -5.12 3.97 -5.08
CA VAL A 41 -4.87 4.64 -6.36
C VAL A 41 -6.14 4.78 -7.19
N HIS A 42 -6.99 3.75 -7.19
CA HIS A 42 -8.19 3.70 -8.02
C HIS A 42 -9.50 3.78 -7.21
N GLY A 43 -9.43 3.80 -5.88
CA GLY A 43 -10.59 3.98 -5.02
C GLY A 43 -11.18 5.40 -5.06
N ASN A 44 -12.47 5.52 -4.72
CA ASN A 44 -13.19 6.79 -4.64
C ASN A 44 -12.82 7.66 -3.41
N LEU A 45 -11.74 7.32 -2.69
CA LEU A 45 -11.33 8.07 -1.51
C LEU A 45 -10.62 9.36 -1.92
N VAL A 46 -11.02 10.45 -1.27
CA VAL A 46 -10.74 11.88 -1.55
C VAL A 46 -9.24 12.27 -1.39
N GLN A 47 -8.31 11.33 -1.49
CA GLN A 47 -6.90 11.55 -1.15
C GLN A 47 -5.98 11.38 -2.37
N HIS A 48 -6.16 12.26 -3.35
CA HIS A 48 -5.28 12.36 -4.53
C HIS A 48 -3.80 12.39 -4.15
N THR A 49 -3.44 13.03 -3.03
CA THR A 49 -2.06 13.06 -2.54
C THR A 49 -1.50 11.67 -2.24
N SER A 50 -2.29 10.81 -1.57
CA SER A 50 -1.85 9.46 -1.20
C SER A 50 -1.73 8.54 -2.40
N ALA A 51 -2.62 8.65 -3.38
CA ALA A 51 -2.47 7.97 -4.65
C ALA A 51 -1.15 8.37 -5.35
N ILE A 52 -0.90 9.68 -5.52
CA ILE A 52 0.29 10.19 -6.20
C ILE A 52 1.58 9.80 -5.46
N GLU A 53 1.62 9.90 -4.13
CA GLU A 53 2.78 9.52 -3.35
C GLU A 53 3.05 8.02 -3.41
N LEU A 54 2.00 7.19 -3.35
CA LEU A 54 2.13 5.74 -3.44
C LEU A 54 2.62 5.31 -4.83
N GLU A 55 2.03 5.83 -5.90
CA GLU A 55 2.48 5.57 -7.28
C GLU A 55 3.97 5.90 -7.46
N LYS A 56 4.40 7.07 -6.95
CA LYS A 56 5.82 7.47 -6.98
C LYS A 56 6.69 6.54 -6.15
N ALA A 57 6.25 6.11 -4.97
CA ALA A 57 7.01 5.20 -4.13
C ALA A 57 7.20 3.83 -4.81
N VAL A 58 6.16 3.33 -5.51
CA VAL A 58 6.23 2.09 -6.29
C VAL A 58 7.15 2.25 -7.51
N LEU A 59 6.98 3.34 -8.28
CA LEU A 59 7.84 3.64 -9.43
C LEU A 59 9.32 3.73 -9.04
N ASN A 60 9.60 4.33 -7.88
CA ASN A 60 10.96 4.47 -7.33
C ASN A 60 11.45 3.24 -6.56
N GLN A 61 10.74 2.11 -6.63
CA GLN A 61 11.08 0.85 -5.96
C GLN A 61 11.26 0.97 -4.43
N LYS A 62 10.58 1.93 -3.81
CA LYS A 62 10.54 2.11 -2.34
C LYS A 62 9.48 1.22 -1.69
N ILE A 63 8.44 0.89 -2.43
CA ILE A 63 7.37 -0.02 -2.03
C ILE A 63 7.17 -1.02 -3.18
N SER A 64 7.07 -2.30 -2.88
CA SER A 64 6.81 -3.34 -3.88
C SER A 64 5.39 -3.85 -3.77
N VAL A 65 4.71 -3.97 -4.91
CA VAL A 65 3.38 -4.56 -5.00
C VAL A 65 3.51 -6.06 -5.25
N PHE A 66 2.73 -6.88 -4.55
CA PHE A 66 2.69 -8.32 -4.77
C PHE A 66 1.26 -8.84 -4.88
N LYS A 67 1.12 -9.96 -5.59
CA LYS A 67 -0.14 -10.68 -5.72
C LYS A 67 -0.25 -11.73 -4.63
N VAL A 68 -1.41 -11.81 -3.97
CA VAL A 68 -1.68 -12.81 -2.93
C VAL A 68 -2.00 -14.16 -3.57
N GLU A 69 -1.42 -15.25 -3.07
CA GLU A 69 -1.58 -16.58 -3.65
C GLU A 69 -3.00 -17.14 -3.45
N ASN A 70 -3.58 -16.95 -2.26
CA ASN A 70 -4.90 -17.49 -1.89
C ASN A 70 -6.05 -16.53 -2.23
N GLN A 71 -6.12 -16.10 -3.49
CA GLN A 71 -7.13 -15.13 -3.94
C GLN A 71 -8.58 -15.60 -3.63
N SER A 72 -8.84 -16.90 -3.74
CA SER A 72 -10.16 -17.50 -3.48
C SER A 72 -10.66 -17.33 -2.03
N MET A 73 -9.75 -17.22 -1.06
CA MET A 73 -10.12 -16.95 0.34
C MET A 73 -10.47 -15.48 0.56
N VAL A 74 -9.78 -14.58 -0.15
CA VAL A 74 -10.05 -13.14 -0.12
C VAL A 74 -11.44 -12.85 -0.68
N GLU A 75 -11.78 -13.48 -1.81
CA GLU A 75 -13.10 -13.36 -2.45
C GLU A 75 -14.24 -13.83 -1.54
N GLN A 76 -14.06 -14.98 -0.87
CA GLN A 76 -15.05 -15.49 0.09
C GLN A 76 -15.26 -14.52 1.26
N ALA A 77 -14.17 -13.96 1.81
CA ALA A 77 -14.27 -12.99 2.91
C ALA A 77 -14.97 -11.68 2.51
N ALA A 78 -14.80 -11.23 1.26
CA ALA A 78 -15.47 -10.03 0.73
C ALA A 78 -16.96 -10.23 0.42
N SER A 79 -17.43 -11.48 0.34
CA SER A 79 -18.83 -11.84 0.09
C SER A 79 -19.70 -12.04 1.35
N LEU A 80 -19.13 -11.86 2.54
CA LEU A 80 -19.82 -11.88 3.83
C LEU A 80 -20.40 -10.50 4.18
#